data_AF-A0A168QEY9-F1
#
_entry.id   AF-A0A168QEY9-F1
#
_cell.length_a   1.000
_cell.length_b   1.000
_cell.length_c   1.000
_cell.angle_alpha   90.00
_cell.angle_beta   90.00
_cell.angle_gamma   90.00
#
_symmetry.space_group_name_H-M   'P 1'
#
loop_
_entity.id
_entity.type
_entity.pdbx_description
1 polymer ?
#
loop_
_entity_poly.entity_id
_entity_poly.type
_entity_poly.pdbx_seq_one_letter_code
_entity_poly.pdbx_strand_id
1 'polypeptide(L)'
;MAIIFGYEIDVDGHGARVVPPPLLGQTITVSSTENTNRWVFYGTRPDIMDWMSHHSNIKLENSLFATGRPVTFRTHTEIVIDLLAYSDPEQSTFDYLKSFVATDFEHEKVKVEIRPRVESKDQMIPTLGRVIVASGVYLGDVLDELKQAWYTDRTLFEKAQDLLNDTPGPVHIASTDAPMNVQVNPQ
;
A
#
# COMPACT_ATOMS: atom_id res chain seq x y z
N MET A 1 15.86 3.22 -12.59
CA MET A 1 16.74 3.66 -11.48
C MET A 1 16.90 2.47 -10.52
N ALA A 2 17.77 2.49 -9.50
CA ALA A 2 17.85 1.37 -8.56
C ALA A 2 16.78 1.53 -7.46
N ILE A 3 15.82 0.62 -7.40
CA ILE A 3 14.85 0.58 -6.30
C ILE A 3 15.52 0.06 -5.02
N ILE A 4 15.06 0.55 -3.86
CA ILE A 4 15.44 0.00 -2.55
C ILE A 4 14.25 -0.80 -2.04
N PHE A 5 14.47 -2.04 -1.61
CA PHE A 5 13.41 -2.89 -1.09
C PHE A 5 13.89 -3.80 0.04
N GLY A 6 12.96 -4.25 0.87
CA GLY A 6 13.23 -5.19 1.96
C GLY A 6 12.31 -4.99 3.15
N TYR A 7 12.67 -5.58 4.28
CA TYR A 7 11.94 -5.37 5.53
C TYR A 7 12.34 -4.04 6.16
N GLU A 8 11.37 -3.23 6.52
CA GLU A 8 11.60 -1.98 7.24
C GLU A 8 11.58 -2.23 8.74
N ILE A 9 12.72 -1.99 9.39
CA ILE A 9 12.89 -2.16 10.83
C ILE A 9 13.02 -0.77 11.46
N ASP A 10 12.14 -0.46 12.40
CA ASP A 10 12.27 0.73 13.24
C ASP A 10 13.38 0.47 14.27
N VAL A 11 14.44 1.28 14.23
CA VAL A 11 15.51 1.23 15.22
C VAL A 11 15.33 2.42 16.16
N ASP A 12 15.13 2.14 17.45
CA ASP A 12 14.92 3.15 18.48
C ASP A 12 15.97 4.27 18.36
N GLY A 13 15.51 5.50 18.11
CA GLY A 13 16.35 6.69 18.03
C GLY A 13 17.16 6.89 16.74
N HIS A 14 17.12 5.96 15.77
CA HIS A 14 17.98 6.00 14.56
C HIS A 14 17.24 5.99 13.22
N GLY A 15 15.92 6.18 13.21
CA GLY A 15 15.11 6.18 11.99
C GLY A 15 14.90 4.77 11.43
N ALA A 16 13.94 4.63 10.52
CA ALA A 16 13.62 3.35 9.90
C ALA A 16 14.73 2.90 8.94
N ARG A 17 15.17 1.64 9.03
CA ARG A 17 16.17 1.04 8.13
C ARG A 17 15.54 -0.05 7.28
N VAL A 18 15.81 -0.03 5.98
CA VAL A 18 15.44 -1.12 5.07
C VAL A 18 16.53 -2.19 5.07
N VAL A 19 16.14 -3.43 5.32
CA VAL A 19 17.01 -4.60 5.28
C VAL A 19 16.57 -5.49 4.10
N PRO A 20 17.32 -5.52 2.99
CA PRO A 20 17.02 -6.42 1.89
C PRO A 20 17.22 -7.87 2.36
N PRO A 21 16.41 -8.83 1.89
CA PRO A 21 16.64 -10.22 2.23
C PRO A 21 17.95 -10.71 1.59
N PRO A 22 18.72 -11.59 2.28
CA PRO A 22 19.98 -12.10 1.76
C PRO A 22 19.83 -12.90 0.46
N LEU A 23 18.66 -13.54 0.27
CA LEU A 23 18.21 -14.11 -0.98
C LEU A 23 16.75 -13.73 -1.16
N LEU A 24 16.39 -13.26 -2.35
CA LEU A 24 14.98 -13.00 -2.68
C LEU A 24 14.27 -14.35 -2.78
N GLY A 25 13.53 -14.70 -1.73
CA GLY A 25 12.75 -15.94 -1.69
C GLY A 25 11.57 -15.90 -2.66
N GLN A 26 10.92 -17.05 -2.84
CA GLN A 26 9.65 -17.14 -3.59
C GLN A 26 8.45 -16.63 -2.78
N THR A 27 8.68 -16.13 -1.57
CA THR A 27 7.64 -15.64 -0.66
C THR A 27 8.13 -14.39 0.07
N ILE A 28 7.30 -13.34 0.09
CA ILE A 28 7.42 -12.23 1.04
C ILE A 28 6.45 -12.53 2.17
N THR A 29 6.98 -12.65 3.38
CA THR A 29 6.19 -13.00 4.58
C THR A 29 6.10 -11.80 5.48
N VAL A 30 4.88 -11.36 5.78
CA VAL A 30 4.62 -10.28 6.72
C VAL A 30 3.91 -10.80 7.97
N SER A 31 4.24 -10.25 9.13
CA SER A 31 3.66 -10.69 10.42
C SER A 31 3.45 -9.54 11.40
N SER A 32 2.30 -9.49 12.05
CA SER A 32 1.99 -8.43 13.02
C SER A 32 2.80 -8.54 14.32
N THR A 33 3.47 -9.68 14.56
CA THR A 33 4.14 -9.99 15.84
C THR A 33 5.66 -10.07 15.75
N GLU A 34 6.23 -9.91 14.56
CA GLU A 34 7.66 -10.07 14.30
C GLU A 34 8.28 -8.80 13.70
N ASN A 35 9.61 -8.77 13.59
CA ASN A 35 10.35 -7.69 12.93
C ASN A 35 10.15 -7.68 11.39
N THR A 36 9.36 -8.60 10.86
CA THR A 36 8.93 -8.70 9.45
C THR A 36 7.55 -8.08 9.24
N ASN A 37 7.17 -7.10 10.06
CA ASN A 37 5.83 -6.52 10.02
C ASN A 37 5.53 -5.67 8.78
N ARG A 38 6.57 -5.18 8.10
CA ARG A 38 6.45 -4.32 6.92
C ARG A 38 7.56 -4.64 5.93
N TRP A 39 7.15 -4.99 4.71
CA TRP A 39 8.01 -5.01 3.55
C TRP A 39 7.79 -3.73 2.76
N VAL A 40 8.85 -3.07 2.32
CA VAL A 40 8.77 -1.77 1.66
C VAL A 40 9.52 -1.76 0.34
N PHE A 41 9.05 -0.93 -0.59
CA PHE A 41 9.76 -0.49 -1.78
C PHE A 41 9.88 1.03 -1.75
N TYR A 42 11.06 1.54 -2.08
CA TYR A 42 11.32 2.96 -2.35
C TYR A 42 11.82 3.09 -3.79
N GLY A 43 11.18 3.95 -4.56
CA GLY A 43 11.45 4.13 -5.98
C GLY A 43 10.35 4.92 -6.66
N THR A 44 10.35 4.94 -7.99
CA THR A 44 9.23 5.51 -8.76
C THR A 44 8.15 4.45 -8.95
N ARG A 45 6.90 4.87 -9.19
CA ARG A 45 5.80 3.91 -9.44
C ARG A 45 6.14 2.96 -10.61
N PRO A 46 6.66 3.43 -11.76
CA PRO A 46 7.05 2.55 -12.87
C PRO A 46 8.14 1.56 -12.49
N ASP A 47 9.20 2.00 -11.80
CA ASP A 47 10.32 1.10 -11.43
C ASP A 47 9.86 0.00 -10.46
N ILE A 48 8.97 0.33 -9.51
CA ILE A 48 8.41 -0.64 -8.55
C ILE A 48 7.48 -1.63 -9.28
N MET A 49 6.61 -1.14 -10.16
CA MET A 49 5.70 -1.98 -10.94
C MET A 49 6.46 -2.92 -11.88
N ASP A 50 7.52 -2.43 -12.51
CA ASP A 50 8.40 -3.24 -13.37
C ASP A 50 9.10 -4.34 -12.55
N TRP A 51 9.60 -4.01 -11.36
CA TRP A 51 10.20 -5.00 -10.48
C TRP A 51 9.18 -6.07 -10.06
N MET A 52 7.97 -5.69 -9.67
CA MET A 52 6.92 -6.65 -9.30
C MET A 52 6.52 -7.53 -10.48
N SER A 53 6.52 -6.99 -11.70
CA SER A 53 6.28 -7.75 -12.93
C SER A 53 7.37 -8.80 -13.19
N HIS A 54 8.64 -8.44 -13.02
CA HIS A 54 9.77 -9.37 -13.16
C HIS A 54 9.80 -10.45 -12.06
N HIS A 55 9.19 -10.18 -10.91
CA HIS A 55 9.11 -11.09 -9.76
C HIS A 55 7.67 -11.56 -9.50
N SER A 56 6.89 -11.74 -10.57
CA SER A 56 5.46 -12.06 -10.51
C SER A 56 5.14 -13.36 -9.77
N ASN A 57 6.10 -14.29 -9.69
CA ASN A 57 5.97 -15.57 -9.00
C ASN A 57 6.22 -15.50 -7.49
N ILE A 58 6.57 -14.34 -6.93
CA ILE A 58 6.68 -14.17 -5.49
C ILE A 58 5.29 -14.16 -4.86
N LYS A 59 5.10 -15.01 -3.85
CA LYS A 59 3.86 -15.11 -3.07
C LYS A 59 3.89 -14.14 -1.89
N LEU A 60 2.77 -13.48 -1.61
CA LEU A 60 2.59 -12.66 -0.42
C LEU A 60 1.93 -13.50 0.68
N GLU A 61 2.55 -13.66 1.84
CA GLU A 61 1.98 -14.44 2.95
C GLU A 61 1.91 -13.63 4.24
N ASN A 62 0.75 -13.69 4.89
CA ASN A 62 0.56 -13.17 6.23
C ASN A 62 0.75 -14.31 7.25
N SER A 63 1.85 -14.28 8.00
CA SER A 63 2.20 -15.29 9.00
C SER A 63 1.49 -15.00 10.34
N LEU A 64 0.15 -15.05 10.33
CA LEU A 64 -0.65 -14.96 11.56
C LEU A 64 -0.61 -16.24 12.40
N PHE A 65 -0.14 -17.35 11.81
CA PHE A 65 -0.22 -18.67 12.42
C PHE A 65 1.12 -19.25 12.87
N ALA A 66 2.23 -18.51 12.78
CA ALA A 66 3.52 -18.98 13.31
C ALA A 66 3.47 -19.33 14.81
N THR A 67 2.51 -18.78 15.56
CA THR A 67 2.34 -19.01 17.00
C THR A 67 1.09 -19.82 17.39
N GLY A 68 0.31 -20.34 16.42
CA GLY A 68 -0.78 -21.27 16.68
C GLY A 68 -2.08 -20.63 17.21
N ARG A 69 -3.11 -20.70 16.36
CA ARG A 69 -4.53 -20.31 16.54
C ARG A 69 -4.87 -18.81 16.41
N PRO A 70 -5.95 -18.49 15.65
CA PRO A 70 -6.50 -17.15 15.61
C PRO A 70 -7.05 -16.79 17.00
N VAL A 71 -6.57 -15.68 17.55
CA VAL A 71 -6.94 -15.24 18.91
C VAL A 71 -8.37 -14.68 18.96
N THR A 72 -8.96 -14.30 17.82
CA THR A 72 -10.34 -13.81 17.73
C THR A 72 -11.01 -14.11 16.37
N PHE A 73 -12.35 -14.03 16.30
CA PHE A 73 -13.12 -14.08 15.03
C PHE A 73 -12.87 -12.86 14.10
N ARG A 74 -12.08 -11.87 14.54
CA ARG A 74 -11.74 -10.65 13.77
C ARG A 74 -10.27 -10.64 13.32
N THR A 75 -9.61 -11.80 13.31
CA THR A 75 -8.22 -11.87 12.86
C THR A 75 -8.20 -11.79 11.33
N HIS A 76 -7.89 -10.62 10.79
CA HIS A 76 -7.76 -10.41 9.34
C HIS A 76 -6.55 -11.16 8.81
N THR A 77 -6.77 -12.09 7.88
CA THR A 77 -5.70 -12.80 7.15
C THR A 77 -5.19 -12.02 5.95
N GLU A 78 -5.80 -10.88 5.65
CA GLU A 78 -5.50 -10.05 4.50
C GLU A 78 -4.15 -9.32 4.67
N ILE A 79 -3.60 -8.95 3.52
CA ILE A 79 -2.39 -8.14 3.37
C ILE A 79 -2.82 -6.83 2.73
N VAL A 80 -2.29 -5.74 3.27
CA VAL A 80 -2.48 -4.39 2.75
C VAL A 80 -1.24 -4.00 1.96
N ILE A 81 -1.46 -3.44 0.77
CA ILE A 81 -0.44 -2.84 -0.09
C ILE A 81 -0.77 -1.35 -0.21
N ASP A 82 -0.03 -0.53 0.52
CA ASP A 82 -0.23 0.91 0.60
C ASP A 82 0.78 1.64 -0.30
N LEU A 83 0.29 2.56 -1.12
CA LEU A 83 1.10 3.57 -1.79
C LEU A 83 1.15 4.82 -0.92
N LEU A 84 2.34 5.22 -0.52
CA LEU A 84 2.60 6.33 0.39
C LEU A 84 3.46 7.39 -0.30
N ALA A 85 3.18 8.65 0.02
CA ALA A 85 4.06 9.75 -0.39
C ALA A 85 5.43 9.59 0.29
N TYR A 86 6.49 9.83 -0.46
CA TYR A 86 7.85 9.78 0.05
C TYR A 86 8.59 11.07 -0.31
N SER A 87 9.01 11.80 0.72
CA SER A 87 9.91 12.93 0.52
C SER A 87 11.32 12.40 0.52
N ASP A 88 11.95 12.36 -0.65
CA ASP A 88 13.34 11.95 -0.77
C ASP A 88 14.26 13.00 -0.11
N PRO A 89 15.03 12.63 0.93
CA PRO A 89 15.91 13.56 1.62
C PRO A 89 17.07 14.08 0.73
N GLU A 90 17.37 13.41 -0.39
CA GLU A 90 18.37 13.85 -1.36
C GLU A 90 17.79 14.74 -2.47
N GLN A 91 16.47 14.89 -2.54
CA GLN A 91 15.81 15.69 -3.58
C GLN A 91 15.92 17.18 -3.27
N SER A 92 16.42 17.97 -4.23
CA SER A 92 16.47 19.42 -4.08
C SER A 92 15.06 19.99 -4.00
N THR A 93 14.87 21.08 -3.23
CA THR A 93 13.56 21.75 -3.10
C THR A 93 12.96 22.15 -4.46
N PHE A 94 13.80 22.35 -5.48
CA PHE A 94 13.40 22.68 -6.84
C PHE A 94 12.91 21.46 -7.64
N ASP A 95 13.55 20.30 -7.49
CA ASP A 95 13.12 19.05 -8.12
C ASP A 95 11.87 18.48 -7.45
N TYR A 96 11.73 18.69 -6.14
CA TYR A 96 10.48 18.52 -5.41
C TYR A 96 9.42 19.40 -6.07
N LEU A 97 9.62 20.72 -6.17
CA LEU A 97 8.65 21.63 -6.78
C LEU A 97 8.24 21.24 -8.22
N LYS A 98 9.17 20.72 -9.02
CA LYS A 98 8.91 20.23 -10.39
C LYS A 98 8.05 18.98 -10.45
N SER A 99 8.21 18.03 -9.52
CA SER A 99 7.36 16.83 -9.47
C SER A 99 5.89 17.14 -9.14
N PHE A 100 5.56 18.39 -8.78
CA PHE A 100 4.18 18.86 -8.56
C PHE A 100 3.50 19.48 -9.78
N VAL A 101 4.24 19.89 -10.81
CA VAL A 101 3.69 20.66 -11.95
C VAL A 101 3.42 19.76 -13.16
N ALA A 102 4.11 18.65 -13.26
CA ALA A 102 3.77 17.57 -14.17
C ALA A 102 3.22 16.42 -13.34
N THR A 103 2.15 15.79 -13.80
CA THR A 103 1.65 14.48 -13.36
C THR A 103 2.72 13.42 -13.65
N ASP A 104 3.87 13.57 -13.00
CA ASP A 104 5.13 13.00 -13.41
C ASP A 104 5.40 11.76 -12.59
N PHE A 105 4.61 10.73 -12.87
CA PHE A 105 4.79 9.41 -12.28
C PHE A 105 6.14 8.80 -12.63
N GLU A 106 6.84 9.32 -13.65
CA GLU A 106 8.18 8.87 -14.03
C GLU A 106 9.25 9.34 -13.04
N HIS A 107 9.06 10.51 -12.42
CA HIS A 107 10.05 11.10 -11.52
C HIS A 107 9.60 11.19 -10.04
N GLU A 108 8.31 11.06 -9.75
CA GLU A 108 7.81 11.03 -8.38
C GLU A 108 8.32 9.78 -7.64
N LYS A 109 9.09 9.99 -6.58
CA LYS A 109 9.49 8.93 -5.66
C LYS A 109 8.37 8.66 -4.65
N VAL A 110 8.07 7.38 -4.46
CA VAL A 110 7.03 6.88 -3.57
C VAL A 110 7.58 5.80 -2.66
N LYS A 111 6.83 5.52 -1.59
CA LYS A 111 7.03 4.35 -0.73
C LYS A 111 5.84 3.41 -0.95
N VAL A 112 6.09 2.16 -1.31
CA VAL A 112 5.07 1.11 -1.28
C VAL A 112 5.29 0.24 -0.06
N GLU A 113 4.27 0.08 0.77
CA GLU A 113 4.32 -0.67 2.03
C GLU A 113 3.37 -1.87 1.97
N ILE A 114 3.92 -3.08 2.11
CA ILE A 114 3.21 -4.35 2.22
C ILE A 114 3.22 -4.78 3.69
N ARG A 115 2.04 -4.99 4.27
CA ARG A 115 1.89 -5.31 5.70
C ARG A 115 0.62 -6.09 6.01
N PRO A 116 0.50 -6.73 7.18
CA PRO A 116 -0.74 -7.34 7.62
C PRO A 116 -1.84 -6.29 7.77
N ARG A 117 -3.07 -6.64 7.42
CA ARG A 117 -4.24 -5.79 7.66
C ARG A 117 -4.50 -5.63 9.15
N VAL A 118 -4.65 -4.39 9.60
CA VAL A 118 -5.01 -4.06 10.99
C VAL A 118 -5.96 -2.89 10.94
N GLU A 119 -7.27 -3.16 10.95
CA GLU A 119 -8.32 -2.19 10.64
C GLU A 119 -8.19 -0.87 11.44
N SER A 120 -7.88 -0.95 12.74
CA SER A 120 -7.71 0.23 13.60
C SER A 120 -6.52 1.11 13.21
N LYS A 121 -5.43 0.52 12.69
CA LYS A 121 -4.26 1.25 12.21
C LYS A 121 -4.45 1.74 10.78
N ASP A 122 -5.10 0.92 9.95
CA ASP A 122 -5.35 1.18 8.54
C ASP A 122 -6.09 2.51 8.34
N GLN A 123 -7.09 2.78 9.17
CA GLN A 123 -7.88 4.02 9.11
C GLN A 123 -7.07 5.28 9.46
N MET A 124 -5.96 5.14 10.17
CA MET A 124 -5.13 6.27 10.61
C MET A 124 -3.97 6.58 9.66
N ILE A 125 -3.66 5.68 8.72
CA ILE A 125 -2.53 5.85 7.79
C ILE A 125 -3.05 6.55 6.52
N PRO A 126 -2.64 7.80 6.26
CA PRO A 126 -2.97 8.45 4.99
C PRO A 126 -2.19 7.77 3.86
N THR A 127 -2.90 7.37 2.81
CA THR A 127 -2.33 6.68 1.64
C THR A 127 -2.72 7.42 0.36
N LEU A 128 -1.87 7.34 -0.66
CA LEU A 128 -2.19 7.79 -2.02
C LEU A 128 -3.10 6.77 -2.72
N GLY A 129 -2.98 5.50 -2.36
CA GLY A 129 -3.84 4.41 -2.78
C GLY A 129 -3.61 3.18 -1.89
N ARG A 130 -4.65 2.38 -1.70
CA ARG A 130 -4.60 1.15 -0.89
C ARG A 130 -5.24 0.01 -1.65
N VAL A 131 -4.54 -1.11 -1.73
CA VAL A 131 -5.07 -2.38 -2.24
C VAL A 131 -5.02 -3.41 -1.12
N ILE A 132 -6.10 -4.17 -0.94
CA ILE A 132 -6.23 -5.18 0.12
C ILE A 132 -6.41 -6.54 -0.55
N VAL A 133 -5.52 -7.46 -0.25
CA VAL A 133 -5.45 -8.77 -0.91
C VAL A 133 -5.48 -9.89 0.11
N ALA A 134 -5.92 -11.08 -0.29
CA ALA A 134 -5.86 -12.25 0.56
C ALA A 134 -4.39 -12.68 0.77
N SER A 135 -4.09 -13.29 1.92
CA SER A 135 -2.81 -13.99 2.07
C SER A 135 -2.73 -15.15 1.08
N GLY A 136 -1.57 -15.28 0.46
CA GLY A 136 -1.20 -16.34 -0.46
C GLY A 136 -1.36 -16.02 -1.94
N VAL A 137 -1.70 -14.78 -2.28
CA VAL A 137 -1.70 -14.27 -3.66
C VAL A 137 -0.28 -14.10 -4.19
N TYR A 138 -0.10 -14.19 -5.51
CA TYR A 138 1.17 -13.87 -6.15
C TYR A 138 1.24 -12.39 -6.53
N LEU A 139 2.45 -11.82 -6.58
CA LEU A 139 2.65 -10.44 -7.03
C LEU A 139 2.06 -10.22 -8.42
N GLY A 140 2.19 -11.18 -9.32
CA GLY A 140 1.64 -11.11 -10.67
C GLY A 140 0.12 -10.91 -10.71
N ASP A 141 -0.61 -11.53 -9.78
CA ASP A 141 -2.08 -11.51 -9.75
C ASP A 141 -2.62 -10.13 -9.34
N VAL A 142 -1.83 -9.36 -8.61
CA VAL A 142 -2.25 -8.06 -8.04
C VAL A 142 -1.80 -6.88 -8.90
N LEU A 143 -0.96 -7.09 -9.92
CA LEU A 143 -0.37 -6.00 -10.72
C LEU A 143 -1.43 -5.11 -11.37
N ASP A 144 -2.48 -5.69 -11.95
CA ASP A 144 -3.50 -4.91 -12.66
C ASP A 144 -4.35 -4.09 -11.69
N GLU A 145 -4.67 -4.64 -10.52
CA GLU A 145 -5.37 -3.91 -9.46
C GLU A 145 -4.49 -2.78 -8.89
N LEU A 146 -3.19 -3.02 -8.70
CA LEU A 146 -2.25 -1.98 -8.28
C LEU A 146 -2.10 -0.89 -9.34
N LYS A 147 -1.99 -1.23 -10.63
CA LYS A 147 -1.98 -0.26 -11.73
C LYS A 147 -3.25 0.57 -11.73
N GLN A 148 -4.41 -0.08 -11.60
CA GLN A 148 -5.66 0.65 -11.54
C GLN A 148 -5.67 1.58 -10.33
N ALA A 149 -5.44 1.09 -9.11
CA ALA A 149 -5.49 1.92 -7.91
C ALA A 149 -4.48 3.09 -7.95
N TRP A 150 -3.23 2.83 -8.33
CA TRP A 150 -2.15 3.81 -8.25
C TRP A 150 -2.15 4.83 -9.37
N TYR A 151 -2.79 4.55 -10.50
CA TYR A 151 -2.87 5.47 -11.64
C TYR A 151 -4.28 6.00 -11.90
N THR A 152 -5.31 5.50 -11.20
CA THR A 152 -6.67 6.07 -11.21
C THR A 152 -6.84 7.15 -10.15
N ASP A 153 -6.15 7.03 -9.00
CA ASP A 153 -6.25 8.03 -7.94
C ASP A 153 -5.48 9.32 -8.29
N ARG A 154 -6.24 10.42 -8.25
CA ARG A 154 -5.76 11.79 -8.48
C ARG A 154 -4.57 12.12 -7.60
N THR A 155 -3.59 12.80 -8.18
CA THR A 155 -2.39 13.28 -7.46
C THR A 155 -2.76 14.21 -6.31
N LEU A 156 -1.84 14.42 -5.36
CA LEU A 156 -2.01 15.39 -4.27
C LEU A 156 -2.36 16.79 -4.77
N PHE A 157 -1.84 17.18 -5.94
CA PHE A 157 -2.13 18.48 -6.54
C PHE A 157 -3.56 18.59 -7.04
N GLU A 158 -4.09 17.57 -7.72
CA GLU A 158 -5.50 17.58 -8.15
C GLU A 158 -6.45 17.60 -6.96
N LYS A 159 -6.14 16.85 -5.88
CA LYS A 159 -6.90 16.90 -4.63
C LYS A 159 -6.80 18.27 -3.93
N ALA A 160 -5.64 18.91 -3.94
CA ALA A 160 -5.43 20.25 -3.36
C ALA A 160 -6.04 21.36 -4.22
N GLN A 161 -5.99 21.25 -5.54
CA GLN A 161 -6.59 22.17 -6.49
C GLN A 161 -8.12 22.08 -6.44
N ASP A 162 -8.69 20.89 -6.28
CA ASP A 162 -10.12 20.69 -6.05
C ASP A 162 -10.59 21.31 -4.72
N LEU A 163 -9.80 21.14 -3.65
CA LEU A 163 -10.04 21.82 -2.36
C LEU A 163 -9.95 23.34 -2.47
N LEU A 164 -9.04 23.87 -3.29
CA LEU A 164 -8.87 25.31 -3.48
C LEU A 164 -9.93 25.93 -4.41
N ASN A 165 -10.47 25.13 -5.35
CA ASN A 165 -11.45 25.58 -6.35
C ASN A 165 -12.89 25.14 -6.05
N ASP A 166 -13.14 24.53 -4.88
CA ASP A 166 -14.45 23.99 -4.46
C ASP A 166 -15.08 23.05 -5.53
N THR A 167 -14.25 22.35 -6.32
CA THR A 167 -14.73 21.32 -7.24
C THR A 167 -14.81 19.99 -6.49
N PRO A 168 -16.01 19.44 -6.24
CA PRO A 168 -16.10 18.14 -5.58
C PRO A 168 -15.51 17.07 -6.51
N GLY A 169 -14.40 16.46 -6.08
CA GLY A 169 -13.86 15.27 -6.73
C GLY A 169 -14.89 14.13 -6.73
N PRO A 170 -14.72 13.11 -7.59
CA PRO A 170 -15.64 11.99 -7.66
C PRO A 170 -15.74 11.33 -6.27
N VAL A 171 -16.93 11.40 -5.68
CA VAL A 171 -17.24 10.77 -4.40
C VAL A 171 -17.34 9.28 -4.64
N HIS A 172 -16.31 8.52 -4.25
CA HIS A 172 -16.48 7.09 -4.05
C HIS A 172 -17.33 6.89 -2.79
N ILE A 173 -18.60 6.59 -2.99
CA ILE A 173 -19.51 6.17 -1.92
C ILE A 173 -19.02 4.80 -1.44
N ALA A 174 -18.14 4.79 -0.43
CA ALA A 174 -17.84 3.60 0.33
C ALA A 174 -19.10 3.24 1.14
N SER A 175 -19.75 2.15 0.76
CA SER A 175 -21.02 1.65 1.29
C SER A 175 -22.28 2.29 0.69
N THR A 176 -22.84 1.62 -0.31
CA THR A 176 -24.29 1.39 -0.29
C THR A 176 -24.49 0.18 0.60
N ASP A 177 -24.76 0.39 1.89
CA ASP A 177 -25.49 -0.62 2.65
C ASP A 177 -26.74 -0.88 1.83
N ALA A 178 -26.83 -2.06 1.22
CA ALA A 178 -28.06 -2.50 0.59
C ALA A 178 -29.15 -2.37 1.66
N PRO A 179 -30.33 -1.77 1.38
CA PRO A 179 -31.38 -1.69 2.37
C PRO A 179 -31.78 -3.11 2.76
N MET A 180 -31.33 -3.54 3.94
CA MET A 180 -31.60 -4.86 4.48
C MET A 180 -33.04 -4.89 5.00
N ASN A 181 -33.81 -5.78 4.37
CA ASN A 181 -35.01 -6.46 4.82
C ASN A 181 -36.38 -5.73 4.78
N VAL A 182 -37.22 -6.20 3.85
CA VAL A 182 -38.67 -6.03 3.85
C VAL A 182 -39.26 -6.96 4.92
N GLN A 183 -39.91 -6.41 5.95
CA GLN A 183 -40.84 -7.18 6.78
C GLN A 183 -42.24 -7.06 6.19
N VAL A 184 -42.71 -8.14 5.57
CA VAL A 184 -44.13 -8.30 5.22
C VAL A 184 -44.81 -8.91 6.45
N ASN A 185 -45.61 -8.11 7.18
CA ASN A 185 -46.48 -8.66 8.21
C ASN A 185 -47.65 -9.40 7.54
N PRO A 186 -47.94 -10.66 7.89
CA PRO A 186 -49.18 -11.31 7.51
C PRO A 186 -50.33 -10.77 8.38
N GLN A 187 -51.36 -10.23 7.73
CA GLN A 187 -52.73 -10.18 8.25
C GLN A 187 -53.65 -10.94 7.30
#